data_AF-A0A921RXP7-F1
#
_entry.id   AF-A0A921RXP7-F1
#
_cell.length_a   1.000
_cell.length_b   1.000
_cell.length_c   1.000
_cell.angle_alpha   90.00
_cell.angle_beta   90.00
_cell.angle_gamma   90.00
#
_symmetry.space_group_name_H-M   'P 1'
#
loop_
_entity.id
_entity.type
_entity.pdbx_description
1 polymer ?
#
loop_
_entity_poly.entity_id
_entity_poly.type
_entity_poly.pdbx_seq_one_letter_code
_entity_poly.pdbx_strand_id
1 'polypeptide(L)'
;MSKAGGAADGEEFRVEVENRLINEEYKIWKNTTLFLYDLVVTHALEWPSLTVQWLPNRTEPPGKDHSVQNMILSTYTCDNEPNYLMLAQVQLPLDDDDDAEADARHYDDDHTDIRGLGSASSKVDFPLPINSPQRFTRSI
;
A
#
# COMPACT_ATOMS: atom_id res chain seq x y z
N MET A 1 -6.20 32.89 -39.13
CA MET A 1 -5.67 31.65 -38.53
C MET A 1 -5.55 31.86 -37.02
N SER A 2 -5.75 30.79 -36.24
CA SER A 2 -5.68 30.70 -34.76
C SER A 2 -7.02 30.70 -34.01
N LYS A 3 -7.60 29.50 -33.86
CA LYS A 3 -8.43 29.12 -32.71
C LYS A 3 -8.31 27.61 -32.50
N ALA A 4 -7.26 27.21 -31.77
CA ALA A 4 -7.04 25.83 -31.32
C ALA A 4 -6.74 25.73 -29.82
N GLY A 5 -6.82 26.84 -29.07
CA GLY A 5 -6.43 26.91 -27.66
C GLY A 5 -7.55 26.71 -26.63
N GLY A 6 -8.82 26.60 -27.03
CA GLY A 6 -9.95 26.53 -26.07
C GLY A 6 -10.35 25.13 -25.61
N ALA A 7 -9.90 24.08 -26.28
CA ALA A 7 -10.27 22.70 -25.94
C ALA A 7 -9.34 22.09 -24.86
N ALA A 8 -8.04 22.43 -24.88
CA ALA A 8 -7.08 21.94 -23.90
C ALA A 8 -7.34 22.53 -22.50
N ASP A 9 -7.66 23.81 -22.43
CA ASP A 9 -7.99 24.55 -21.20
C ASP A 9 -9.26 23.99 -20.51
N GLY A 10 -10.25 23.57 -21.31
CA GLY A 10 -11.48 22.93 -20.81
C GLY A 10 -11.26 21.51 -20.27
N GLU A 11 -10.36 20.72 -20.87
CA GLU A 11 -10.03 19.38 -20.37
C GLU A 11 -9.18 19.45 -19.09
N GLU A 12 -8.23 20.37 -19.02
CA GLU A 12 -7.40 20.59 -17.82
C GLU A 12 -8.26 20.97 -16.60
N PHE A 13 -9.20 21.88 -16.77
CA PHE A 13 -10.15 22.26 -15.71
C PHE A 13 -11.00 21.07 -15.24
N ARG A 14 -11.43 20.18 -16.15
CA ARG A 14 -12.20 18.98 -15.78
C ARG A 14 -11.37 18.02 -14.94
N VAL A 15 -10.11 17.79 -15.32
CA VAL A 15 -9.17 16.93 -14.58
C VAL A 15 -8.89 17.49 -13.18
N GLU A 16 -8.74 18.81 -13.05
CA GLU A 16 -8.52 19.46 -11.75
C GLU A 16 -9.71 19.26 -10.80
N VAL A 17 -10.93 19.49 -11.29
CA VAL A 17 -12.16 19.27 -10.51
C VAL A 17 -12.29 17.80 -10.10
N GLU A 18 -12.02 16.86 -11.00
CA GLU A 18 -12.05 15.42 -10.71
C GLU A 18 -11.02 15.05 -9.63
N ASN A 19 -9.77 15.48 -9.76
CA ASN A 19 -8.73 15.23 -8.76
C ASN A 19 -9.08 15.81 -7.38
N ARG A 20 -9.73 16.98 -7.35
CA ARG A 20 -10.20 17.59 -6.11
C ARG A 20 -11.26 16.71 -5.44
N LEU A 21 -12.24 16.23 -6.21
CA LEU A 21 -13.29 15.35 -5.70
C LEU A 21 -12.72 14.04 -5.16
N ILE A 22 -11.81 13.39 -5.92
CA ILE A 22 -11.12 12.17 -5.50
C ILE A 22 -10.39 12.39 -4.16
N ASN A 23 -9.71 13.53 -3.99
CA ASN A 23 -9.00 13.85 -2.77
C ASN A 23 -9.94 14.12 -1.57
N GLU A 24 -11.10 14.76 -1.80
CA GLU A 24 -12.11 14.98 -0.76
C GLU A 24 -12.72 13.65 -0.30
N GLU A 25 -13.06 12.76 -1.23
CA GLU A 25 -13.57 11.41 -0.93
C GLU A 25 -12.53 10.55 -0.21
N TYR A 26 -11.26 10.59 -0.65
CA TYR A 26 -10.17 9.86 0.00
C TYR A 26 -9.98 10.28 1.46
N LYS A 27 -10.10 11.57 1.78
CA LYS A 27 -10.01 12.07 3.16
C LYS A 27 -11.14 11.52 4.03
N ILE A 28 -12.36 11.48 3.51
CA ILE A 28 -13.51 10.90 4.22
C ILE A 28 -13.25 9.43 4.49
N TRP A 29 -12.89 8.66 3.45
CA TRP A 29 -12.56 7.24 3.59
C TRP A 29 -11.47 6.99 4.63
N LYS A 30 -10.39 7.78 4.61
CA LYS A 30 -9.29 7.67 5.56
C LYS A 30 -9.75 7.91 7.00
N ASN A 31 -10.64 8.88 7.22
CA ASN A 31 -11.22 9.13 8.54
C ASN A 31 -12.16 8.01 9.00
N THR A 32 -12.87 7.36 8.07
CA THR A 32 -13.81 6.26 8.39
C THR A 32 -13.11 4.91 8.52
N THR A 33 -11.87 4.77 8.02
CA THR A 33 -11.14 3.50 7.94
C THR A 33 -11.07 2.74 9.28
N LEU A 34 -10.89 3.46 10.40
CA LEU A 34 -10.85 2.87 11.74
C LEU A 34 -12.15 2.15 12.16
N PHE A 35 -13.27 2.50 11.55
CA PHE A 35 -14.57 1.85 11.81
C PHE A 35 -14.89 0.73 10.82
N LEU A 36 -14.14 0.63 9.71
CA LEU A 36 -14.46 -0.25 8.58
C LEU A 36 -13.54 -1.45 8.46
N TYR A 37 -12.29 -1.31 8.92
CA TYR A 37 -11.25 -2.31 8.71
C TYR A 37 -10.46 -2.53 9.99
N ASP A 38 -10.25 -3.79 10.34
CA ASP A 38 -9.36 -4.17 11.45
C ASP A 38 -7.89 -3.93 11.09
N LEU A 39 -7.54 -4.05 9.80
CA LEU A 39 -6.20 -3.80 9.29
C LEU A 39 -6.22 -3.15 7.91
N VAL A 40 -5.46 -2.08 7.75
CA VAL A 40 -5.15 -1.47 6.45
C VAL A 40 -3.65 -1.32 6.30
N VAL A 41 -3.10 -1.93 5.26
CA VAL A 41 -1.68 -1.81 4.88
C VAL A 41 -1.60 -1.03 3.58
N THR A 42 -0.85 0.06 3.57
CA THR A 42 -0.63 0.88 2.38
C THR A 42 0.86 0.93 2.07
N HIS A 43 1.24 0.62 0.84
CA HIS A 43 2.62 0.71 0.37
C HIS A 43 2.67 1.31 -1.03
N ALA A 44 3.51 2.33 -1.23
CA ALA A 44 3.76 2.91 -2.54
C ALA A 44 4.84 2.11 -3.26
N LEU A 45 4.49 1.46 -4.37
CA LEU A 45 5.47 0.78 -5.23
C LEU A 45 6.24 1.79 -6.07
N GLU A 46 7.50 1.46 -6.39
CA GLU A 46 8.30 2.26 -7.33
C GLU A 46 7.66 2.29 -8.73
N TRP A 47 7.21 1.12 -9.18
CA TRP A 47 6.49 0.95 -10.45
C TRP A 47 5.11 0.33 -10.19
N PRO A 48 4.08 0.73 -10.95
CA PRO A 48 2.76 0.13 -10.82
C PRO A 48 2.83 -1.37 -11.14
N SER A 49 2.01 -2.15 -10.43
CA SER A 49 1.82 -3.56 -10.74
C SER A 49 0.48 -3.77 -11.43
N LEU A 50 0.48 -4.54 -12.52
CA LEU A 50 -0.74 -4.98 -13.19
C LEU A 50 -1.25 -6.33 -12.67
N THR A 51 -0.51 -6.98 -11.75
CA THR A 51 -0.87 -8.28 -11.18
C THR A 51 -0.59 -8.31 -9.67
N VAL A 52 -1.43 -9.02 -8.92
CA VAL A 52 -1.21 -9.32 -7.51
C VAL A 52 -1.72 -10.72 -7.22
N GLN A 53 -0.89 -11.55 -6.58
CA GLN A 53 -1.27 -12.92 -6.24
C GLN A 53 -0.63 -13.34 -4.91
N TRP A 54 -1.47 -13.64 -3.91
CA TRP A 54 -1.02 -14.27 -2.68
C TRP A 54 -0.51 -15.69 -2.94
N LEU A 55 0.56 -16.05 -2.25
CA LEU A 55 1.09 -17.41 -2.22
C LEU A 55 0.53 -18.16 -0.99
N PRO A 56 0.33 -19.47 -1.06
CA PRO A 56 -0.25 -20.26 0.04
C PRO A 56 0.67 -20.38 1.28
N ASN A 57 1.91 -19.88 1.20
CA ASN A 57 2.90 -20.02 2.25
C ASN A 57 2.70 -18.94 3.33
N ARG A 58 2.11 -19.34 4.46
CA ARG A 58 2.10 -18.59 5.72
C ARG A 58 3.12 -19.21 6.68
N THR A 59 3.93 -18.39 7.34
CA THR A 59 4.89 -18.83 8.35
C THR A 59 4.79 -17.97 9.58
N GLU A 60 4.75 -18.57 10.76
CA GLU A 60 4.70 -17.87 12.04
C GLU A 60 6.03 -18.10 12.75
N PRO A 61 6.94 -17.10 12.76
CA PRO A 61 8.21 -17.25 13.42
C PRO A 61 8.02 -17.49 14.93
N PRO A 62 8.71 -18.46 15.55
CA PRO A 62 8.55 -18.74 16.98
C PRO A 62 8.84 -17.50 17.84
N GLY A 63 7.91 -17.18 18.74
CA GLY A 63 8.03 -16.03 19.64
C GLY A 63 7.82 -14.67 18.98
N LYS A 64 7.15 -14.63 17.81
CA LYS A 64 6.67 -13.41 17.17
C LYS A 64 5.15 -13.33 17.19
N ASP A 65 4.65 -12.11 17.17
CA ASP A 65 3.26 -11.66 17.15
C ASP A 65 2.70 -11.48 15.72
N HIS A 66 3.41 -11.97 14.71
CA HIS A 66 3.03 -11.81 13.31
C HIS A 66 3.25 -13.07 12.50
N SER A 67 2.40 -13.21 11.47
CA SER A 67 2.63 -14.13 10.38
C SER A 67 3.38 -13.45 9.24
N VAL A 68 4.23 -14.20 8.57
CA VAL A 68 4.92 -13.82 7.35
C VAL A 68 4.23 -14.51 6.18
N GLN A 69 3.71 -13.72 5.26
CA GLN A 69 3.04 -14.19 4.04
C GLN A 69 3.73 -13.58 2.82
N ASN A 70 3.62 -14.25 1.67
CA ASN A 70 4.25 -13.77 0.45
C ASN A 70 3.20 -13.53 -0.64
N MET A 71 3.44 -12.54 -1.48
CA MET A 71 2.67 -12.26 -2.68
C MET A 71 3.59 -12.00 -3.87
N ILE A 72 3.09 -12.28 -5.07
CA ILE A 72 3.73 -11.99 -6.33
C ILE A 72 3.14 -10.70 -6.89
N LEU A 73 4.03 -9.82 -7.36
CA LEU A 73 3.71 -8.58 -8.04
C LEU A 73 4.54 -8.49 -9.33
N SER A 74 4.06 -7.73 -10.30
CA SER A 74 4.80 -7.37 -11.52
C SER A 74 5.21 -5.91 -11.47
N THR A 75 6.24 -5.52 -12.22
CA THR A 75 6.45 -4.11 -12.55
C THR A 75 5.84 -3.80 -13.92
N TYR A 76 5.42 -2.56 -14.12
CA TYR A 76 5.08 -2.01 -15.43
C TYR A 76 5.80 -0.68 -15.64
N THR A 77 6.84 -0.71 -16.47
CA THR A 77 7.82 0.38 -16.65
C THR A 77 7.67 1.14 -17.98
N CYS A 78 6.62 0.87 -18.78
CA CYS A 78 6.39 1.50 -20.10
C CYS A 78 7.61 1.51 -21.04
N ASP A 79 8.37 0.40 -21.10
CA ASP A 79 9.57 0.23 -21.93
C ASP A 79 10.79 1.09 -21.56
N ASN A 80 10.74 1.87 -20.47
CA ASN A 80 11.88 2.64 -19.97
C ASN A 80 12.93 1.75 -19.29
N GLU A 81 12.49 0.70 -18.61
CA GLU A 81 13.31 -0.23 -17.83
C GLU A 81 12.82 -1.67 -18.04
N PRO A 82 13.63 -2.72 -17.82
CA PRO A 82 13.15 -4.09 -17.90
C PRO A 82 12.04 -4.36 -16.85
N ASN A 83 11.03 -5.14 -17.22
CA ASN A 83 9.99 -5.55 -16.27
C ASN A 83 10.43 -6.76 -15.45
N TYR A 84 10.08 -6.77 -14.17
CA TYR A 84 10.43 -7.82 -13.24
C TYR A 84 9.20 -8.41 -12.56
N LEU A 85 9.33 -9.68 -12.18
CA LEU A 85 8.46 -10.32 -11.21
C LEU A 85 9.06 -10.12 -9.81
N MET A 86 8.30 -9.51 -8.91
CA MET A 86 8.68 -9.21 -7.54
C MET A 86 8.01 -10.20 -6.59
N LEU A 87 8.77 -10.65 -5.59
CA LEU A 87 8.20 -11.30 -4.42
C LEU A 87 8.09 -10.23 -3.34
N ALA A 88 6.88 -9.94 -2.88
CA ALA A 88 6.69 -9.11 -1.69
C ALA A 88 6.37 -10.01 -0.51
N GLN A 89 7.00 -9.70 0.62
CA GLN A 89 6.81 -10.35 1.90
C GLN A 89 6.06 -9.40 2.81
N VAL A 90 4.94 -9.86 3.36
CA VAL A 90 4.07 -9.08 4.23
C VAL A 90 4.06 -9.70 5.61
N GLN A 91 4.37 -8.90 6.62
CA GLN A 91 4.20 -9.23 8.03
C GLN A 91 2.82 -8.74 8.45
N LEU A 92 1.96 -9.67 8.86
CA LEU A 92 0.60 -9.40 9.32
C LEU A 92 0.47 -9.81 10.79
N PRO A 93 -0.16 -9.00 11.65
CA PRO A 93 -0.45 -9.40 13.03
C PRO A 93 -1.20 -10.72 13.09
N LEU A 94 -1.03 -11.45 14.19
CA LEU A 94 -1.85 -12.61 14.50
C LEU A 94 -3.20 -12.14 15.06
N ASP A 95 -4.27 -12.87 14.75
CA ASP A 95 -5.64 -12.54 15.15
C ASP A 95 -5.91 -12.71 16.66
N ASP A 96 -4.92 -13.19 17.43
CA ASP A 96 -5.05 -13.57 18.85
C ASP A 96 -4.76 -12.42 19.84
N ASP A 97 -4.44 -11.21 19.36
CA ASP A 97 -4.26 -10.03 20.23
C ASP A 97 -5.63 -9.42 20.60
N ASP A 98 -6.33 -10.09 21.53
CA ASP A 98 -7.56 -9.60 22.20
C ASP A 98 -7.37 -8.24 22.94
N ASP A 99 -6.15 -7.71 23.02
CA ASP A 99 -5.80 -6.46 23.71
C ASP A 99 -5.90 -5.21 22.82
N ALA A 100 -6.27 -5.35 21.54
CA ALA A 100 -6.52 -4.21 20.64
C ALA A 100 -7.94 -3.62 20.79
N GLU A 101 -8.46 -3.49 22.02
CA GLU A 101 -9.52 -2.51 22.26
C GLU A 101 -8.91 -1.11 22.04
N ALA A 102 -8.97 -0.62 20.81
CA ALA A 102 -8.72 0.76 20.48
C ALA A 102 -9.68 1.62 21.33
N ASP A 103 -9.19 2.17 22.45
CA ASP A 103 -9.96 3.02 23.37
C ASP A 103 -10.50 4.23 22.59
N ALA A 104 -11.73 4.08 22.10
CA ALA A 104 -12.44 5.06 21.29
C ALA A 104 -12.89 6.30 22.10
N ARG A 105 -12.46 6.41 23.37
CA ARG A 105 -12.94 7.42 24.32
C ARG A 105 -12.03 8.62 24.52
N HIS A 106 -10.84 8.64 23.91
CA HIS A 106 -10.00 9.84 23.88
C HIS A 106 -10.20 10.60 22.55
N TYR A 107 -11.38 11.19 22.40
CA TYR A 107 -11.61 12.32 21.50
C TYR A 107 -11.18 13.59 22.26
N ASP A 108 -9.92 14.00 22.09
CA ASP A 108 -9.51 15.36 22.41
C ASP A 108 -9.15 16.07 21.11
N ASP A 109 -9.80 17.20 20.88
CA ASP A 109 -10.01 17.88 19.58
C ASP A 109 -8.81 18.73 19.13
N ASP A 110 -7.63 18.56 19.73
CA ASP A 110 -6.54 19.56 19.62
C ASP A 110 -5.13 19.02 19.37
N HIS A 111 -4.97 17.78 18.89
CA HIS A 111 -3.63 17.29 18.47
C HIS A 111 -3.64 16.75 17.04
N THR A 112 -3.28 17.64 16.11
CA THR A 112 -3.25 17.38 14.66
C THR A 112 -2.14 16.44 14.21
N ASP A 113 -1.30 15.96 15.13
CA ASP A 113 -0.11 15.20 14.79
C ASP A 113 0.00 13.98 15.71
N ILE A 114 0.10 12.79 15.12
CA ILE A 114 0.45 11.52 15.78
C ILE A 114 -0.68 10.88 16.60
N ARG A 115 -1.65 10.29 15.90
CA ARG A 115 -2.57 9.30 16.50
C ARG A 115 -2.09 7.90 16.15
N GLY A 116 -1.51 7.23 17.14
CA GLY A 116 -0.93 5.90 17.04
C GLY A 116 -1.97 4.86 16.62
N LEU A 117 -1.74 4.24 15.46
CA LEU A 117 -2.22 2.88 15.21
C LEU A 117 -1.52 1.97 16.22
N GLY A 118 -2.30 1.10 16.85
CA GLY A 118 -1.83 0.08 17.80
C GLY A 118 -0.63 -0.69 17.27
N SER A 119 0.20 -1.14 18.21
CA SER A 119 1.57 -1.63 18.04
C SER A 119 1.70 -2.98 17.30
N ALA A 120 1.00 -3.17 16.18
CA ALA A 120 1.32 -4.17 15.18
C ALA A 120 1.78 -3.46 13.90
N SER A 121 3.08 -3.15 13.83
CA SER A 121 3.67 -2.59 12.61
C SER A 121 3.64 -3.66 11.52
N SER A 122 2.57 -3.70 10.73
CA SER A 122 2.53 -4.49 9.50
C SER A 122 3.59 -3.93 8.55
N LYS A 123 4.52 -4.79 8.11
CA LYS A 123 5.65 -4.41 7.26
C LYS A 123 5.55 -5.13 5.93
N VAL A 124 5.79 -4.40 4.85
CA VAL A 124 5.90 -4.96 3.51
C VAL A 124 7.34 -4.79 3.05
N ASP A 125 8.01 -5.92 2.86
CA ASP A 125 9.38 -5.99 2.36
C ASP A 125 9.37 -6.56 0.94
N PHE A 126 10.24 -6.06 0.08
CA PHE A 126 10.40 -6.54 -1.30
C PHE A 126 11.74 -7.26 -1.42
N PRO A 127 11.84 -8.55 -1.04
CA PRO A 127 13.04 -9.33 -1.32
C PRO A 127 13.30 -9.34 -2.83
N LEU A 128 14.56 -9.13 -3.22
CA LEU A 128 15.06 -8.96 -4.59
C LEU A 128 14.21 -9.67 -5.67
N PRO A 129 13.95 -9.02 -6.81
CA PRO A 129 13.07 -9.55 -7.85
C PRO A 129 13.44 -10.97 -8.27
N ILE A 130 12.43 -11.81 -8.48
CA ILE A 130 12.59 -13.25 -8.72
C ILE A 130 13.39 -13.51 -10.00
N ASN A 131 13.16 -12.69 -11.03
CA ASN A 131 13.85 -12.77 -12.31
C ASN A 131 15.10 -11.85 -12.41
N SER A 132 15.55 -11.25 -11.31
CA SER A 132 16.75 -10.40 -11.35
C SER A 132 18.02 -11.25 -11.45
N PRO A 133 18.99 -10.89 -12.33
CA PRO A 133 20.26 -11.61 -12.45
C PRO A 133 21.06 -11.67 -11.14
N GLN A 134 20.85 -10.70 -10.24
CA GLN A 134 21.49 -10.65 -8.92
C GLN A 134 20.98 -11.72 -7.94
N ARG A 135 19.84 -12.36 -8.23
CA ARG A 135 19.28 -13.44 -7.40
C ARG A 135 19.95 -14.80 -7.69
N PHE A 136 20.44 -15.00 -8.91
CA PHE A 136 21.09 -16.26 -9.33
C PHE A 136 22.57 -16.36 -8.90
N THR A 137 23.17 -15.27 -8.42
CA THR A 137 24.59 -15.23 -8.03
C THR A 137 24.85 -15.61 -6.57
N ARG A 138 23.81 -15.86 -5.76
CA ARG A 138 23.93 -16.19 -4.33
C ARG A 138 23.97 -17.71 -4.01
N SER A 139 24.10 -18.59 -5.01
CA SER A 139 24.07 -20.04 -4.81
C SER A 139 25.28 -20.79 -5.41
N ILE A 140 26.47 -20.19 -5.43
CA ILE A 140 27.72 -20.88 -5.78
C ILE A 140 28.77 -20.59 -4.72
#